data_AF-A0A259RTS5-F1
#
_entry.id   AF-A0A259RTS5-F1
#
_cell.length_a   1.000
_cell.length_b   1.000
_cell.length_c   1.000
_cell.angle_alpha   90.00
_cell.angle_beta   90.00
_cell.angle_gamma   90.00
#
_symmetry.space_group_name_H-M   'P 1'
#
loop_
_entity.id
_entity.type
_entity.pdbx_description
1 polymer ?
#
loop_
_entity_poly.entity_id
_entity_poly.type
_entity_poly.pdbx_seq_one_letter_code
_entity_poly.pdbx_strand_id
1 'polypeptide(L)'
;ALVGVPSTWSDAELGLQWQGERSQLGAALTHNTAVGRLSGWRIEGGTQLPGQVRAQLEAEHHAVADESGPLQIAGARDRLALRLSRDFGRMWANVSTAVMSYDTRRGNPLGHGASTQFELGFWFRRSEPDLSVKLLGYSNRFSANAGPPLPAYAPLVPSGAAPNAAFFIPAGDDVYGLGFGFNMAHSDTYTRRWMPYAEVDVLQSRRLGLTNNLNLGLHGPVFGPDQLSLSYQRQQNTSGLNRQWSLQYRLWFGR
;
A
#
# COMPACT_ATOMS: atom_id res chain seq x y z
N ALA A 1 -17.01 -3.99 17.66
CA ALA A 1 -16.72 -5.29 17.02
C ALA A 1 -17.79 -5.53 15.96
N LEU A 2 -17.39 -5.85 14.73
CA LEU A 2 -18.30 -6.22 13.64
C LEU A 2 -18.84 -7.64 13.91
N VAL A 3 -20.12 -7.90 13.62
CA VAL A 3 -20.79 -9.19 13.87
C VAL A 3 -21.23 -9.79 12.53
N GLY A 4 -21.09 -11.11 12.35
CA GLY A 4 -21.62 -11.83 11.17
C GLY A 4 -20.65 -12.08 10.01
N VAL A 5 -19.33 -12.10 10.25
CA VAL A 5 -18.32 -12.42 9.23
C VAL A 5 -18.30 -13.94 8.96
N PRO A 6 -18.31 -14.40 7.70
CA PRO A 6 -18.18 -15.83 7.37
C PRO A 6 -16.86 -16.42 7.91
N SER A 7 -16.91 -17.66 8.40
CA SER A 7 -15.75 -18.36 8.98
C SER A 7 -14.71 -18.81 7.94
N THR A 8 -15.05 -18.79 6.65
CA THR A 8 -14.22 -19.28 5.54
C THR A 8 -14.47 -18.44 4.29
N TRP A 9 -13.42 -18.15 3.53
CA TRP A 9 -13.51 -17.46 2.24
C TRP A 9 -12.63 -18.15 1.20
N SER A 10 -13.01 -18.03 -0.07
CA SER A 10 -12.17 -18.41 -1.20
C SER A 10 -11.80 -17.20 -2.04
N ASP A 11 -10.57 -17.20 -2.51
CA ASP A 11 -10.02 -16.22 -3.43
C ASP A 11 -9.37 -16.95 -4.59
N ALA A 12 -9.68 -16.51 -5.82
CA ALA A 12 -9.10 -17.05 -7.04
C ALA A 12 -8.67 -15.90 -7.94
N GLU A 13 -7.41 -15.92 -8.35
CA GLU A 13 -6.85 -14.94 -9.29
C GLU A 13 -6.33 -15.67 -10.53
N LEU A 14 -6.69 -15.16 -11.70
CA LEU A 14 -6.12 -15.60 -12.98
C LEU A 14 -5.42 -14.41 -13.62
N GLY A 15 -4.08 -14.47 -13.65
CA GLY A 15 -3.23 -13.42 -14.20
C GLY A 15 -2.57 -13.80 -15.52
N LEU A 16 -2.41 -12.80 -16.39
CA LEU A 16 -1.53 -12.82 -17.54
C LEU A 16 -0.55 -11.66 -17.41
N GLN A 17 0.74 -11.95 -17.55
CA GLN A 17 1.78 -10.94 -17.52
C GLN A 17 2.62 -11.03 -18.80
N TRP A 18 2.87 -9.89 -19.40
CA TRP A 18 3.76 -9.70 -20.53
C TRP A 18 4.88 -8.75 -20.13
N GLN A 19 6.11 -9.14 -20.42
CA GLN A 19 7.31 -8.35 -20.14
C GLN A 19 8.12 -8.16 -21.42
N GLY A 20 8.17 -6.93 -21.91
CA GLY A 20 9.04 -6.50 -23.00
C GLY A 20 10.30 -5.78 -22.50
N GLU A 21 11.10 -5.25 -23.41
CA GLU A 21 12.39 -4.60 -23.08
C GLU A 21 12.24 -3.33 -22.24
N ARG A 22 11.17 -2.55 -22.48
CA ARG A 22 10.92 -1.26 -21.83
C ARG A 22 9.54 -1.14 -21.20
N SER A 23 8.69 -2.12 -21.42
CA SER A 23 7.30 -2.10 -20.98
C SER A 23 6.90 -3.43 -20.38
N GLN A 24 6.06 -3.38 -19.38
CA GLN A 24 5.42 -4.55 -18.78
C GLN A 24 3.92 -4.30 -18.73
N LEU A 25 3.13 -5.33 -18.99
CA LEU A 25 1.69 -5.28 -18.89
C LEU A 25 1.23 -6.50 -18.11
N GLY A 26 0.36 -6.32 -17.14
CA GLY A 26 -0.29 -7.39 -16.39
C GLY A 26 -1.78 -7.18 -16.44
N ALA A 27 -2.53 -8.27 -16.55
CA ALA A 27 -3.97 -8.27 -16.41
C ALA A 27 -4.36 -9.45 -15.53
N ALA A 28 -5.20 -9.23 -14.53
CA ALA A 28 -5.68 -10.26 -13.64
C ALA A 28 -7.20 -10.18 -13.50
N LEU A 29 -7.85 -11.34 -13.48
CA LEU A 29 -9.25 -11.49 -13.10
C LEU A 29 -9.28 -12.02 -11.67
N THR A 30 -10.00 -11.34 -10.80
CA THR A 30 -10.12 -11.72 -9.39
C THR A 30 -11.53 -12.22 -9.10
N HIS A 31 -11.62 -13.25 -8.28
CA HIS A 31 -12.87 -13.78 -7.81
C HIS A 31 -12.79 -14.07 -6.31
N ASN A 32 -13.56 -13.32 -5.54
CA ASN A 32 -13.53 -13.36 -4.10
C ASN A 32 -14.93 -13.67 -3.54
N THR A 33 -15.00 -14.60 -2.59
CA THR A 33 -16.26 -15.03 -1.96
C THR A 33 -16.40 -14.62 -0.48
N ALA A 34 -15.47 -13.81 0.05
CA ALA A 34 -15.29 -13.63 1.49
C ALA A 34 -16.50 -13.10 2.26
N VAL A 35 -17.24 -12.13 1.72
CA VAL A 35 -18.53 -11.70 2.27
C VAL A 35 -19.48 -11.38 1.11
N GLY A 36 -19.76 -12.40 0.29
CA GLY A 36 -20.53 -12.30 -0.95
C GLY A 36 -19.67 -12.53 -2.20
N ARG A 37 -20.26 -12.51 -3.39
CA ARG A 37 -19.57 -12.76 -4.67
C ARG A 37 -19.04 -11.44 -5.25
N LEU A 38 -17.72 -11.29 -5.33
CA LEU A 38 -17.07 -10.16 -5.99
C LEU A 38 -16.21 -10.68 -7.14
N SER A 39 -16.52 -10.27 -8.36
CA SER A 39 -15.71 -10.55 -9.55
C SER A 39 -15.16 -9.23 -10.05
N GLY A 40 -13.84 -9.12 -10.05
CA GLY A 40 -13.13 -7.91 -10.43
C GLY A 40 -12.08 -8.19 -11.49
N TRP A 41 -11.45 -7.10 -11.93
CA TRP A 41 -10.29 -7.16 -12.79
C TRP A 41 -9.27 -6.11 -12.36
N ARG A 42 -8.00 -6.41 -12.63
CA ARG A 42 -6.87 -5.53 -12.39
C ARG A 42 -6.01 -5.50 -13.64
N ILE A 43 -5.69 -4.30 -14.11
CA ILE A 43 -4.77 -4.09 -15.21
C ILE A 43 -3.63 -3.23 -14.68
N GLU A 44 -2.41 -3.69 -14.86
CA GLU A 44 -1.20 -2.96 -14.54
C GLU A 44 -0.37 -2.77 -15.81
N GLY A 45 0.23 -1.59 -15.96
CA GLY A 45 1.07 -1.28 -17.09
C GLY A 45 2.24 -0.40 -16.68
N GLY A 46 3.45 -0.86 -16.91
CA GLY A 46 4.67 -0.10 -16.68
C GLY A 46 5.38 0.21 -17.98
N THR A 47 5.95 1.40 -18.13
CA THR A 47 6.84 1.72 -19.23
C THR A 47 7.96 2.65 -18.81
N GLN A 48 9.13 2.50 -19.44
CA GLN A 48 10.25 3.41 -19.31
C GLN A 48 10.15 4.50 -20.38
N LEU A 49 9.79 5.70 -19.95
CA LEU A 49 9.73 6.88 -20.80
C LEU A 49 11.14 7.47 -21.02
N PRO A 50 11.32 8.29 -22.08
CA PRO A 50 12.56 9.04 -22.29
C PRO A 50 12.97 9.83 -21.04
N GLY A 51 14.28 9.92 -20.78
CA GLY A 51 14.81 10.61 -19.60
C GLY A 51 14.84 9.77 -18.31
N GLN A 52 14.78 8.44 -18.42
CA GLN A 52 14.83 7.48 -17.30
C GLN A 52 13.66 7.63 -16.32
N VAL A 53 12.51 8.14 -16.80
CA VAL A 53 11.27 8.17 -16.02
C VAL A 53 10.61 6.81 -16.17
N ARG A 54 10.31 6.13 -15.06
CA ARG A 54 9.44 4.94 -15.08
C ARG A 54 8.03 5.38 -14.72
N ALA A 55 7.09 5.10 -15.61
CA ALA A 55 5.68 5.31 -15.39
C ALA A 55 5.00 3.95 -15.16
N GLN A 56 4.12 3.88 -14.16
CA GLN A 56 3.31 2.72 -13.84
C GLN A 56 1.87 3.18 -13.69
N LEU A 57 0.97 2.55 -14.42
CA LEU A 57 -0.47 2.75 -14.35
C LEU A 57 -1.10 1.46 -13.81
N GLU A 58 -2.04 1.59 -12.90
CA GLU A 58 -2.81 0.49 -12.31
C GLU A 58 -4.28 0.88 -12.33
N ALA A 59 -5.12 0.02 -12.89
CA ALA A 59 -6.55 0.17 -12.93
C ALA A 59 -7.19 -1.08 -12.33
N GLU A 60 -8.00 -0.90 -11.30
CA GLU A 60 -8.73 -1.96 -10.60
C GLU A 60 -10.22 -1.65 -10.71
N HIS A 61 -11.02 -2.69 -10.95
CA HIS A 61 -12.47 -2.62 -10.90
C HIS A 61 -13.00 -3.74 -10.02
N HIS A 62 -13.92 -3.40 -9.12
CA HIS A 62 -14.48 -4.29 -8.10
C HIS A 62 -13.39 -5.01 -7.27
N ALA A 63 -12.37 -4.27 -6.83
CA ALA A 63 -11.40 -4.75 -5.86
C ALA A 63 -11.98 -4.73 -4.43
N VAL A 64 -11.37 -5.51 -3.52
CA VAL A 64 -11.72 -5.47 -2.10
C VAL A 64 -11.21 -4.15 -1.49
N ALA A 65 -12.10 -3.44 -0.82
CA ALA A 65 -11.80 -2.15 -0.20
C ALA A 65 -11.25 -2.35 1.22
N ASP A 66 -9.94 -2.50 1.37
CA ASP A 66 -9.30 -2.75 2.68
C ASP A 66 -9.01 -1.48 3.50
N GLU A 67 -9.48 -0.30 3.06
CA GLU A 67 -9.20 0.97 3.74
C GLU A 67 -9.88 1.12 5.10
N SER A 68 -10.94 0.36 5.35
CA SER A 68 -11.60 0.28 6.66
C SER A 68 -12.23 -1.10 6.86
N GLY A 69 -12.30 -1.57 8.11
CA GLY A 69 -12.95 -2.86 8.43
C GLY A 69 -14.38 -2.99 7.88
N PRO A 70 -15.21 -1.92 7.90
CA PRO A 70 -16.53 -1.93 7.26
C PRO A 70 -16.49 -2.02 5.72
N LEU A 71 -15.53 -1.36 5.06
CA LEU A 71 -15.37 -1.42 3.60
C LEU A 71 -14.91 -2.80 3.12
N GLN A 72 -14.07 -3.47 3.89
CA GLN A 72 -13.62 -4.84 3.60
C GLN A 72 -14.81 -5.83 3.56
N ILE A 73 -15.86 -5.54 4.33
CA ILE A 73 -17.06 -6.38 4.47
C ILE A 73 -18.20 -5.94 3.54
N ALA A 74 -18.32 -4.66 3.16
CA ALA A 74 -19.51 -4.13 2.48
C ALA A 74 -19.25 -3.46 1.13
N GLY A 75 -17.98 -3.15 0.80
CA GLY A 75 -17.60 -2.32 -0.33
C GLY A 75 -16.97 -3.10 -1.49
N ALA A 76 -17.17 -2.56 -2.68
CA ALA A 76 -16.34 -2.78 -3.86
C ALA A 76 -15.63 -1.45 -4.16
N ARG A 77 -14.37 -1.53 -4.60
CA ARG A 77 -13.56 -0.36 -4.96
C ARG A 77 -13.14 -0.44 -6.41
N ASP A 78 -13.33 0.66 -7.12
CA ASP A 78 -12.62 0.90 -8.36
C ASP A 78 -11.50 1.90 -8.08
N ARG A 79 -10.32 1.64 -8.64
CA ARG A 79 -9.12 2.44 -8.37
C ARG A 79 -8.33 2.62 -9.64
N LEU A 80 -7.98 3.87 -9.92
CA LEU A 80 -7.02 4.21 -10.97
C LEU A 80 -5.84 4.92 -10.34
N ALA A 81 -4.66 4.31 -10.43
CA ALA A 81 -3.42 4.81 -9.85
C ALA A 81 -2.35 5.01 -10.92
N LEU A 82 -1.64 6.14 -10.83
CA LEU A 82 -0.48 6.48 -11.64
C LEU A 82 0.70 6.71 -10.70
N ARG A 83 1.81 5.99 -10.92
CA ARG A 83 3.08 6.19 -10.24
C ARG A 83 4.15 6.58 -11.26
N LEU A 84 4.86 7.65 -10.96
CA LEU A 84 6.00 8.15 -11.71
C LEU A 84 7.23 8.09 -10.79
N SER A 85 8.32 7.54 -11.29
CA SER A 85 9.59 7.49 -10.56
C SER A 85 10.74 7.91 -11.48
N ARG A 86 11.73 8.60 -10.90
CA ARG A 86 12.93 9.02 -11.63
C ARG A 86 14.12 9.13 -10.71
N ASP A 87 15.24 8.58 -11.18
CA ASP A 87 16.56 8.70 -10.56
C ASP A 87 17.36 9.83 -11.23
N PHE A 88 17.98 10.69 -10.42
CA PHE A 88 18.74 11.88 -10.84
C PHE A 88 20.15 11.85 -10.26
N GLY A 89 21.00 10.93 -10.73
CA GLY A 89 22.35 10.81 -10.19
C GLY A 89 22.26 10.42 -8.72
N ARG A 90 22.47 11.35 -7.77
CA ARG A 90 22.36 11.16 -6.30
C ARG A 90 20.98 11.43 -5.71
N MET A 91 20.04 11.97 -6.47
CA MET A 91 18.67 12.20 -6.02
C MET A 91 17.73 11.19 -6.65
N TRP A 92 16.56 11.00 -6.07
CA TRP A 92 15.48 10.24 -6.66
C TRP A 92 14.15 10.86 -6.25
N ALA A 93 13.15 10.72 -7.11
CA ALA A 93 11.81 11.23 -6.86
C ALA A 93 10.78 10.20 -7.28
N ASN A 94 9.81 9.97 -6.41
CA ASN A 94 8.63 9.14 -6.64
C ASN A 94 7.39 9.98 -6.38
N VAL A 95 6.43 9.90 -7.29
CA VAL A 95 5.11 10.51 -7.11
C VAL A 95 4.08 9.46 -7.48
N SER A 96 3.11 9.24 -6.61
CA SER A 96 1.95 8.41 -6.91
C SER A 96 0.68 9.19 -6.69
N THR A 97 -0.28 9.03 -7.58
CA THR A 97 -1.62 9.55 -7.42
C THR A 97 -2.60 8.43 -7.70
N ALA A 98 -3.67 8.36 -6.92
CA ALA A 98 -4.75 7.42 -7.15
C ALA A 98 -6.08 8.12 -6.93
N VAL A 99 -7.05 7.77 -7.75
CA VAL A 99 -8.46 8.10 -7.57
C VAL A 99 -9.21 6.81 -7.35
N MET A 100 -10.17 6.84 -6.42
CA MET A 100 -10.96 5.69 -6.03
C MET A 100 -12.43 6.06 -6.04
N SER A 101 -13.28 5.18 -6.54
CA SER A 101 -14.71 5.19 -6.26
C SER A 101 -15.05 3.99 -5.39
N TYR A 102 -15.94 4.23 -4.44
CA TYR A 102 -16.41 3.23 -3.50
C TYR A 102 -17.89 2.99 -3.76
N ASP A 103 -18.24 1.74 -3.95
CA ASP A 103 -19.60 1.27 -4.14
C ASP A 103 -19.91 0.19 -3.11
N THR A 104 -21.17 0.05 -2.73
CA THR A 104 -21.62 -1.13 -1.97
C THR A 104 -21.58 -2.36 -2.86
N ARG A 105 -21.48 -3.57 -2.28
CA ARG A 105 -21.59 -4.82 -3.06
C ARG A 105 -22.93 -5.02 -3.79
N ARG A 106 -23.93 -4.16 -3.55
CA ARG A 106 -25.21 -4.11 -4.27
C ARG A 106 -25.27 -3.00 -5.34
N GLY A 107 -24.16 -2.31 -5.61
CA GLY A 107 -24.06 -1.28 -6.65
C GLY A 107 -24.52 0.12 -6.24
N ASN A 108 -24.73 0.39 -4.93
CA ASN A 108 -25.04 1.74 -4.46
C ASN A 108 -23.76 2.55 -4.22
N PRO A 109 -23.65 3.78 -4.73
CA PRO A 109 -22.43 4.57 -4.62
C PRO A 109 -22.23 5.11 -3.20
N LEU A 110 -21.12 4.71 -2.57
CA LEU A 110 -20.72 5.15 -1.23
C LEU A 110 -19.98 6.48 -1.26
N GLY A 111 -19.12 6.70 -2.26
CA GLY A 111 -18.38 7.94 -2.39
C GLY A 111 -17.09 7.80 -3.19
N HIS A 112 -16.24 8.80 -3.10
CA HIS A 112 -15.00 8.87 -3.87
C HIS A 112 -13.84 9.28 -2.97
N GLY A 113 -12.64 8.89 -3.36
CA GLY A 113 -11.41 9.33 -2.74
C GLY A 113 -10.33 9.64 -3.76
N ALA A 114 -9.38 10.45 -3.34
CA ALA A 114 -8.15 10.67 -4.04
C ALA A 114 -6.99 10.64 -3.05
N SER A 115 -5.93 9.92 -3.39
CA SER A 115 -4.69 9.87 -2.62
C SER A 115 -3.55 10.33 -3.50
N THR A 116 -2.78 11.30 -3.05
CA THR A 116 -1.52 11.69 -3.70
C THR A 116 -0.39 11.51 -2.71
N GLN A 117 0.70 10.87 -3.14
CA GLN A 117 1.88 10.64 -2.34
C GLN A 117 3.10 11.11 -3.14
N PHE A 118 4.08 11.67 -2.44
CA PHE A 118 5.34 12.04 -3.04
C PHE A 118 6.47 11.67 -2.10
N GLU A 119 7.62 11.38 -2.69
CA GLU A 119 8.83 11.03 -1.99
C GLU A 119 10.00 11.56 -2.81
N LEU A 120 10.89 12.32 -2.18
CA LEU A 120 12.06 12.91 -2.81
C LEU A 120 13.25 12.64 -1.91
N GLY A 121 14.16 11.80 -2.38
CA GLY A 121 15.33 11.38 -1.63
C GLY A 121 16.64 11.88 -2.20
N PHE A 122 17.63 11.97 -1.31
CA PHE A 122 19.01 12.29 -1.61
C PHE A 122 19.93 11.27 -0.92
N TRP A 123 20.86 10.72 -1.69
CA TRP A 123 21.89 9.82 -1.17
C TRP A 123 23.12 10.63 -0.76
N PHE A 124 23.40 10.68 0.54
CA PHE A 124 24.67 11.22 1.06
C PHE A 124 25.83 10.33 0.68
N ARG A 125 25.63 9.02 0.83
CA ARG A 125 26.61 7.99 0.54
C ARG A 125 25.91 6.79 -0.08
N ARG A 126 26.48 6.26 -1.17
CA ARG A 126 25.98 5.08 -1.89
C ARG A 126 26.86 3.84 -1.74
N SER A 127 28.03 3.99 -1.15
CA SER A 127 28.89 2.88 -0.77
C SER A 127 28.56 2.45 0.65
N GLU A 128 28.69 1.17 0.96
CA GLU A 128 28.37 0.69 2.31
C GLU A 128 29.19 1.43 3.39
N PRO A 129 28.55 1.96 4.46
CA PRO A 129 27.10 2.01 4.65
C PRO A 129 26.42 3.05 3.75
N ASP A 130 25.31 2.68 3.11
CA ASP A 130 24.51 3.65 2.35
C ASP A 130 23.71 4.53 3.31
N LEU A 131 23.61 5.81 2.96
CA LEU A 131 22.96 6.84 3.78
C LEU A 131 22.09 7.71 2.89
N SER A 132 20.82 7.84 3.26
CA SER A 132 19.86 8.68 2.55
C SER A 132 19.07 9.56 3.51
N VAL A 133 18.62 10.70 2.98
CA VAL A 133 17.51 11.46 3.55
C VAL A 133 16.44 11.58 2.50
N LYS A 134 15.19 11.54 2.93
CA LYS A 134 14.03 11.74 2.07
C LYS A 134 13.05 12.73 2.67
N LEU A 135 12.43 13.50 1.80
CA LEU A 135 11.21 14.24 2.08
C LEU A 135 10.06 13.41 1.55
N LEU A 136 9.07 13.14 2.40
CA LEU A 136 7.90 12.34 2.02
C LEU A 136 6.63 13.03 2.47
N GLY A 137 5.54 12.75 1.76
CA GLY A 137 4.23 13.20 2.17
C GLY A 137 3.12 12.53 1.40
N TYR A 138 1.93 12.55 1.98
CA TYR A 138 0.71 12.12 1.32
C TYR A 138 -0.47 13.01 1.71
N SER A 139 -1.39 13.16 0.77
CA SER A 139 -2.67 13.84 0.96
C SER A 139 -3.76 12.87 0.54
N ASN A 140 -4.56 12.43 1.50
CA ASN A 140 -5.71 11.58 1.27
C ASN A 140 -6.98 12.40 1.47
N ARG A 141 -7.78 12.52 0.43
CA ARG A 141 -9.07 13.22 0.45
C ARG A 141 -10.16 12.22 0.14
N PHE A 142 -11.10 12.08 1.05
CA PHE A 142 -12.24 11.19 0.88
C PHE A 142 -13.53 11.98 1.06
N SER A 143 -14.50 11.72 0.21
CA SER A 143 -15.82 12.35 0.23
C SER A 143 -16.87 11.25 0.19
N ALA A 144 -17.68 11.17 1.25
CA ALA A 144 -18.83 10.29 1.28
C ALA A 144 -20.03 10.93 0.59
N ASN A 145 -20.76 10.15 -0.20
CA ASN A 145 -22.01 10.62 -0.78
C ASN A 145 -23.05 10.79 0.33
N ALA A 146 -23.79 11.90 0.30
CA ALA A 146 -24.94 12.15 1.17
C ALA A 146 -26.16 11.34 0.72
N GLY A 147 -25.99 10.02 0.58
CA GLY A 147 -27.05 9.09 0.21
C GLY A 147 -27.95 8.69 1.39
N PRO A 148 -29.16 8.15 1.13
CA PRO A 148 -30.05 7.69 2.17
C PRO A 148 -29.40 6.60 3.05
N PRO A 149 -29.86 6.42 4.30
CA PRO A 149 -29.36 5.37 5.19
C PRO A 149 -29.49 4.01 4.51
N LEU A 150 -28.46 3.16 4.61
CA LEU A 150 -28.42 1.87 3.93
C LEU A 150 -28.94 0.76 4.85
N PRO A 151 -30.24 0.39 4.80
CA PRO A 151 -30.86 -0.45 5.83
C PRO A 151 -30.38 -1.90 5.75
N ALA A 152 -29.95 -2.34 4.56
CA ALA A 152 -29.37 -3.65 4.33
C ALA A 152 -28.05 -3.88 5.11
N TYR A 153 -27.41 -2.82 5.60
CA TYR A 153 -26.15 -2.88 6.36
C TYR A 153 -26.34 -2.51 7.84
N ALA A 154 -27.59 -2.30 8.29
CA ALA A 154 -27.93 -2.10 9.70
C ALA A 154 -27.38 -3.21 10.64
N PRO A 155 -27.30 -4.49 10.25
CA PRO A 155 -26.70 -5.54 11.09
C PRO A 155 -25.19 -5.37 11.35
N LEU A 156 -24.48 -4.57 10.53
CA LEU A 156 -23.04 -4.31 10.72
C LEU A 156 -22.77 -3.24 11.78
N VAL A 157 -23.81 -2.51 12.20
CA VAL A 157 -23.70 -1.44 13.21
C VAL A 157 -24.20 -1.99 14.55
N PRO A 158 -23.43 -1.87 15.65
CA PRO A 158 -23.83 -2.38 16.97
C PRO A 158 -25.16 -1.83 17.50
N SER A 159 -25.57 -0.64 17.03
CA SER A 159 -26.85 -0.01 17.40
C SER A 159 -28.05 -0.54 16.60
N GLY A 160 -27.83 -1.34 15.55
CA GLY A 160 -28.88 -1.80 14.62
C GLY A 160 -29.46 -0.70 13.74
N ALA A 161 -28.91 0.52 13.77
CA ALA A 161 -29.33 1.61 12.90
C ALA A 161 -28.69 1.49 11.52
N ALA A 162 -29.42 1.86 10.48
CA ALA A 162 -28.91 1.90 9.11
C ALA A 162 -27.73 2.89 9.00
N PRO A 163 -26.50 2.43 8.70
CA PRO A 163 -25.37 3.33 8.52
C PRO A 163 -25.53 4.17 7.25
N ASN A 164 -24.99 5.38 7.27
CA ASN A 164 -24.82 6.21 6.07
C ASN A 164 -23.43 5.95 5.46
N ALA A 165 -23.18 6.47 4.26
CA ALA A 165 -21.90 6.25 3.58
C ALA A 165 -20.68 6.82 4.35
N ALA A 166 -20.89 7.83 5.20
CA ALA A 166 -19.84 8.41 6.04
C ALA A 166 -19.34 7.45 7.14
N PHE A 167 -20.07 6.39 7.46
CA PHE A 167 -19.60 5.33 8.35
C PHE A 167 -18.51 4.45 7.72
N PHE A 168 -18.54 4.30 6.39
CA PHE A 168 -17.63 3.41 5.67
C PHE A 168 -16.36 4.12 5.19
N ILE A 169 -16.50 5.38 4.78
CA ILE A 169 -15.42 6.15 4.16
C ILE A 169 -14.53 6.79 5.24
N PRO A 170 -13.21 6.52 5.22
CA PRO A 170 -12.29 7.06 6.22
C PRO A 170 -12.16 8.58 6.10
N ALA A 171 -11.80 9.20 7.21
CA ALA A 171 -11.58 10.64 7.24
C ALA A 171 -10.20 10.95 6.63
N GLY A 172 -10.16 11.74 5.56
CA GLY A 172 -8.93 12.10 4.85
C GLY A 172 -7.91 12.85 5.72
N ASP A 173 -6.62 12.64 5.48
CA ASP A 173 -5.51 13.21 6.24
C ASP A 173 -4.40 13.70 5.31
N ASP A 174 -3.71 14.75 5.74
CA ASP A 174 -2.58 15.36 5.04
C ASP A 174 -1.34 15.22 5.92
N VAL A 175 -0.31 14.60 5.38
CA VAL A 175 0.90 14.25 6.11
C VAL A 175 2.12 14.63 5.28
N TYR A 176 3.12 15.20 5.94
CA TYR A 176 4.42 15.45 5.34
C TYR A 176 5.51 15.24 6.39
N GLY A 177 6.73 14.97 5.97
CA GLY A 177 7.81 14.76 6.90
C GLY A 177 9.14 14.40 6.26
N LEU A 178 10.09 14.08 7.12
CA LEU A 178 11.46 13.75 6.75
C LEU A 178 11.80 12.35 7.21
N GLY A 179 12.45 11.60 6.33
CA GLY A 179 12.98 10.28 6.57
C GLY A 179 14.50 10.26 6.52
N PHE A 180 15.10 9.42 7.34
CA PHE A 180 16.52 9.08 7.27
C PHE A 180 16.65 7.57 7.08
N GLY A 181 17.45 7.16 6.09
CA GLY A 181 17.72 5.77 5.77
C GLY A 181 19.19 5.41 5.94
N PHE A 182 19.43 4.20 6.46
CA PHE A 182 20.73 3.57 6.65
C PHE A 182 20.69 2.16 6.05
N ASN A 183 21.58 1.86 5.10
CA ASN A 183 21.68 0.57 4.41
C ASN A 183 20.39 0.11 3.71
N MET A 184 19.53 1.06 3.31
CA MET A 184 18.23 0.75 2.72
C MET A 184 18.34 0.24 1.28
N ALA A 185 19.40 0.57 0.54
CA ALA A 185 19.53 0.12 -0.85
C ALA A 185 19.80 -1.39 -0.97
N HIS A 186 20.15 -2.03 0.13
CA HIS A 186 20.57 -3.42 0.17
C HIS A 186 19.61 -4.33 0.94
N SER A 187 18.46 -3.82 1.39
CA SER A 187 17.48 -4.59 2.20
C SER A 187 17.06 -5.91 1.54
N ASP A 188 17.08 -5.97 0.21
CA ASP A 188 16.63 -7.12 -0.59
C ASP A 188 17.74 -7.84 -1.37
N THR A 189 19.00 -7.50 -1.13
CA THR A 189 20.14 -8.11 -1.82
C THR A 189 20.81 -9.17 -0.96
N TYR A 190 21.30 -10.24 -1.57
CA TYR A 190 22.13 -11.22 -0.86
C TYR A 190 23.43 -10.57 -0.37
N THR A 191 23.70 -10.70 0.92
CA THR A 191 24.94 -10.23 1.54
C THR A 191 25.70 -11.41 2.14
N ARG A 192 27.04 -11.36 2.07
CA ARG A 192 27.90 -12.37 2.72
C ARG A 192 28.12 -12.12 4.22
N ARG A 193 27.55 -11.04 4.75
CA ARG A 193 27.67 -10.62 6.14
C ARG A 193 26.33 -10.15 6.65
N TRP A 194 26.12 -10.26 7.95
CA TRP A 194 24.98 -9.66 8.61
C TRP A 194 25.01 -8.14 8.43
N MET A 195 23.98 -7.61 7.79
CA MET A 195 23.89 -6.20 7.46
C MET A 195 22.63 -5.58 8.07
N PRO A 196 22.80 -4.68 9.05
CA PRO A 196 21.67 -3.94 9.59
C PRO A 196 21.24 -2.87 8.61
N TYR A 197 19.94 -2.63 8.55
CA TYR A 197 19.34 -1.50 7.89
C TYR A 197 18.33 -0.84 8.83
N ALA A 198 18.16 0.46 8.68
CA ALA A 198 17.26 1.25 9.50
C ALA A 198 16.70 2.42 8.72
N GLU A 199 15.44 2.71 8.95
CA GLU A 199 14.76 3.87 8.42
C GLU A 199 13.86 4.48 9.50
N VAL A 200 13.97 5.79 9.67
CA VAL A 200 13.22 6.56 10.65
C VAL A 200 12.58 7.73 9.93
N ASP A 201 11.26 7.80 9.98
CA ASP A 201 10.49 8.92 9.45
C ASP A 201 9.84 9.70 10.58
N VAL A 202 10.00 11.02 10.57
CA VAL A 202 9.29 11.96 11.43
C VAL A 202 8.27 12.68 10.56
N LEU A 203 6.99 12.53 10.91
CA LEU A 203 5.87 12.96 10.10
C LEU A 203 5.00 13.94 10.89
N GLN A 204 4.48 14.95 10.21
CA GLN A 204 3.47 15.86 10.72
C GLN A 204 2.15 15.54 10.03
N SER A 205 1.20 14.99 10.77
CA SER A 205 -0.18 14.75 10.33
C SER A 205 -1.09 15.88 10.76
N ARG A 206 -2.00 16.30 9.86
CA ARG A 206 -3.02 17.29 10.17
C ARG A 206 -4.01 16.79 11.23
N ARG A 207 -4.25 15.47 11.31
CA ARG A 207 -5.16 14.87 12.30
C ARG A 207 -4.50 14.41 13.58
N LEU A 208 -3.31 13.82 13.49
CA LEU A 208 -2.65 13.17 14.62
C LEU A 208 -1.55 14.02 15.25
N GLY A 209 -1.19 15.15 14.62
CA GLY A 209 -0.02 15.92 15.00
C GLY A 209 1.26 15.20 14.60
N LEU A 210 2.29 15.28 15.45
CA LEU A 210 3.58 14.66 15.19
C LEU A 210 3.49 13.13 15.36
N THR A 211 3.84 12.39 14.31
CA THR A 211 3.91 10.93 14.29
C THR A 211 5.26 10.46 13.78
N ASN A 212 5.54 9.17 13.94
CA ASN A 212 6.80 8.59 13.51
C ASN A 212 6.63 7.16 12.98
N ASN A 213 7.38 6.86 11.92
CA ASN A 213 7.52 5.52 11.40
C ASN A 213 8.95 5.03 11.60
N LEU A 214 9.08 3.75 11.88
CA LEU A 214 10.35 3.09 12.15
C LEU A 214 10.36 1.76 11.42
N ASN A 215 11.40 1.53 10.64
CA ASN A 215 11.65 0.26 9.96
C ASN A 215 13.09 -0.14 10.25
N LEU A 216 13.27 -1.20 11.03
CA LEU A 216 14.57 -1.74 11.40
C LEU A 216 14.67 -3.14 10.87
N GLY A 217 15.85 -3.55 10.45
CA GLY A 217 16.07 -4.95 10.18
C GLY A 217 17.53 -5.31 10.06
N LEU A 218 17.74 -6.60 9.95
CA LEU A 218 19.04 -7.22 9.91
C LEU A 218 18.89 -8.46 9.03
N HIS A 219 19.68 -8.55 7.96
CA HIS A 219 19.69 -9.73 7.10
C HIS A 219 21.11 -10.21 6.85
N GLY A 220 21.29 -11.50 6.67
CA GLY A 220 22.61 -12.08 6.44
C GLY A 220 22.56 -13.58 6.18
N PRO A 221 23.70 -14.20 5.88
CA PRO A 221 23.78 -15.62 5.58
C PRO A 221 23.69 -16.45 6.86
N VAL A 222 23.12 -17.65 6.75
CA VAL A 222 23.10 -18.62 7.86
C VAL A 222 23.92 -19.87 7.51
N PHE A 223 23.50 -20.61 6.48
CA PHE A 223 24.17 -21.82 6.02
C PHE A 223 24.26 -21.83 4.49
N GLY A 224 25.47 -21.99 3.94
CA GLY A 224 25.67 -22.01 2.48
C GLY A 224 25.19 -20.69 1.82
N PRO A 225 24.39 -20.76 0.74
CA PRO A 225 23.83 -19.57 0.07
C PRO A 225 22.56 -19.03 0.75
N ASP A 226 22.13 -19.59 1.89
CA ASP A 226 20.85 -19.26 2.48
C ASP A 226 20.91 -17.98 3.30
N GLN A 227 19.83 -17.19 3.24
CA GLN A 227 19.72 -15.89 3.90
C GLN A 227 18.58 -15.87 4.91
N LEU A 228 18.85 -15.34 6.10
CA LEU A 228 17.85 -15.03 7.12
C LEU A 228 17.73 -13.53 7.26
N SER A 229 16.50 -13.03 7.32
CA SER A 229 16.18 -11.64 7.61
C SER A 229 15.21 -11.54 8.78
N LEU A 230 15.51 -10.61 9.68
CA LEU A 230 14.64 -10.20 10.76
C LEU A 230 14.32 -8.72 10.57
N SER A 231 13.05 -8.36 10.63
CA SER A 231 12.63 -6.96 10.55
C SER A 231 11.58 -6.61 11.58
N TYR A 232 11.60 -5.35 12.00
CA TYR A 232 10.65 -4.72 12.87
C TYR A 232 10.15 -3.44 12.22
N GLN A 233 8.84 -3.34 12.08
CA GLN A 233 8.18 -2.17 11.53
C GLN A 233 7.21 -1.61 12.56
N ARG A 234 7.22 -0.29 12.73
CA ARG A 234 6.26 0.45 13.54
C ARG A 234 5.77 1.63 12.72
N GLN A 235 4.46 1.69 12.50
CA GLN A 235 3.82 2.73 11.72
C GLN A 235 2.62 3.28 12.48
N GLN A 236 2.48 4.60 12.51
CA GLN A 236 1.33 5.27 13.13
C GLN A 236 0.56 6.06 12.09
N ASN A 237 -0.73 5.77 11.96
CA ASN A 237 -1.63 6.45 11.04
C ASN A 237 -3.00 6.67 11.70
N THR A 238 -3.95 7.23 10.95
CA THR A 238 -5.31 7.54 11.44
C THR A 238 -6.12 6.32 11.86
N SER A 239 -5.72 5.14 11.41
CA SER A 239 -6.35 3.86 11.74
C SER A 239 -5.78 3.23 13.02
N GLY A 240 -4.62 3.71 13.50
CA GLY A 240 -4.00 3.27 14.74
C GLY A 240 -2.49 3.14 14.67
N LEU A 241 -1.93 2.47 15.68
CA LEU A 241 -0.51 2.11 15.75
C LEU A 241 -0.33 0.66 15.31
N ASN A 242 0.35 0.45 14.19
CA ASN A 242 0.75 -0.87 13.73
C ASN A 242 2.17 -1.19 14.19
N ARG A 243 2.40 -2.43 14.65
CA ARG A 243 3.71 -2.97 15.01
C ARG A 243 3.81 -4.37 14.42
N GLN A 244 4.79 -4.58 13.56
CA GLN A 244 4.99 -5.83 12.84
C GLN A 244 6.41 -6.34 13.05
N TRP A 245 6.51 -7.63 13.33
CA TRP A 245 7.77 -8.37 13.33
C TRP A 245 7.73 -9.37 12.19
N SER A 246 8.80 -9.46 11.42
CA SER A 246 8.91 -10.43 10.32
C SER A 246 10.21 -11.20 10.43
N LEU A 247 10.12 -12.51 10.24
CA LEU A 247 11.27 -13.41 10.12
C LEU A 247 11.12 -14.12 8.78
N GLN A 248 12.10 -13.97 7.89
CA GLN A 248 12.07 -14.59 6.57
C GLN A 248 13.36 -15.36 6.32
N TYR A 249 13.22 -16.59 5.86
CA TYR A 249 14.30 -17.43 5.38
C TYR A 249 14.18 -17.59 3.87
N ARG A 250 15.24 -17.27 3.13
CA ARG A 250 15.28 -17.36 1.67
C ARG A 250 16.45 -18.25 1.24
N LEU A 251 16.11 -19.27 0.45
CA LEU A 251 17.07 -20.09 -0.27
C LEU A 251 17.51 -19.35 -1.53
N TRP A 252 18.81 -19.16 -1.71
CA TRP A 252 19.36 -18.66 -2.97
C TRP A 252 19.92 -19.83 -3.76
N PHE A 253 19.25 -20.19 -4.85
CA PHE A 253 19.79 -21.13 -5.83
C PHE A 253 20.69 -20.35 -6.77
N GLY A 254 21.96 -20.74 -6.85
CA GLY A 254 22.96 -20.07 -7.69
C GLY A 254 22.56 -20.06 -9.17
N ARG A 255 22.85 -18.91 -9.82
CA ARG A 255 22.87 -18.73 -11.28
C ARG A 255 23.95 -19.58 -11.93
#